data_AF-A0A1I6KZ77-F1
#
_entry.id   AF-A0A1I6KZ77-F1
#
_cell.length_a   1.000
_cell.length_b   1.000
_cell.length_c   1.000
_cell.angle_alpha   90.00
_cell.angle_beta   90.00
_cell.angle_gamma   90.00
#
_symmetry.space_group_name_H-M   'P 1'
#
loop_
_entity.id
_entity.type
_entity.pdbx_description
1 polymer ?
#
loop_
_entity_poly.entity_id
_entity_poly.type
_entity_poly.pdbx_seq_one_letter_code
_entity_poly.pdbx_strand_id
1 'polypeptide(L)'
;MLATLRPSLADTSGDMEQEITWRRGKYPKQDAALEERWVTYNRANPRSETKTVQRGLNDCDIHYINLAKREDRRQQIEKEFAKAGISHYARFEARENERGSIGCAQSHRDLIASVTPHPDRLTMVCEDDCEFLASRAEIDAAINAFANDERLSVLCLAYAAKNGIGISDLLAISSNLKTTACYIFKPAVADDLRDCFDESFHRLSQGERDKTAAIDVRWRDLQAKYFFALPIKRALRQRRSYSDIVNRKVFYRV
;
A
#
# COMPACT_ATOMS: atom_id res chain seq x y z
N MET A 1 40.56 -9.63 50.00
CA MET A 1 40.58 -9.30 48.56
C MET A 1 39.95 -10.44 47.78
N LEU A 2 38.66 -10.34 47.48
CA LEU A 2 37.93 -11.18 46.52
C LEU A 2 36.77 -10.32 46.05
N ALA A 3 36.97 -9.61 44.94
CA ALA A 3 35.99 -8.72 44.35
C ALA A 3 35.04 -9.56 43.49
N THR A 4 33.79 -9.65 43.93
CA THR A 4 32.64 -10.11 43.16
C THR A 4 32.37 -9.16 41.99
N LEU A 5 32.65 -9.59 40.76
CA LEU A 5 32.20 -8.92 39.55
C LEU A 5 30.81 -9.45 39.17
N ARG A 6 29.79 -8.61 39.34
CA ARG A 6 28.45 -8.82 38.77
C ARG A 6 28.51 -8.65 37.25
N PRO A 7 27.92 -9.54 36.44
CA PRO A 7 27.63 -9.24 35.04
C PRO A 7 26.56 -8.15 34.96
N SER A 8 26.83 -7.16 34.12
CA SER A 8 25.94 -6.06 33.77
C SER A 8 24.62 -6.61 33.20
N LEU A 9 23.51 -6.12 33.73
CA LEU A 9 22.19 -6.26 33.13
C LEU A 9 22.23 -5.56 31.77
N ALA A 10 22.23 -6.36 30.70
CA ALA A 10 21.90 -5.85 29.38
C ALA A 10 20.42 -5.47 29.38
N ASP A 11 20.19 -4.20 29.10
CA ASP A 11 18.91 -3.56 28.91
C ASP A 11 18.14 -4.23 27.76
N THR A 12 17.35 -5.24 28.08
CA THR A 12 16.35 -5.82 27.17
C THR A 12 15.02 -5.10 27.38
N SER A 13 14.99 -3.79 27.13
CA SER A 13 13.75 -3.02 27.07
C SER A 13 13.69 -2.26 25.75
N GLY A 14 13.49 -3.00 24.65
CA GLY A 14 13.59 -2.40 23.33
C GLY A 14 13.06 -3.20 22.17
N ASP A 15 11.98 -3.97 22.35
CA ASP A 15 11.12 -4.38 21.24
C ASP A 15 9.72 -4.66 21.79
N MET A 16 9.06 -3.58 22.24
CA MET A 16 7.61 -3.62 22.43
C MET A 16 6.96 -3.75 21.05
N GLU A 17 6.22 -4.84 20.90
CA GLU A 17 5.17 -5.07 19.90
C GLU A 17 4.58 -3.75 19.40
N GLN A 18 4.94 -3.34 18.18
CA GLN A 18 4.18 -2.32 17.46
C GLN A 18 2.93 -2.99 16.88
N GLU A 19 2.05 -3.46 17.77
CA GLU A 19 0.64 -3.46 17.44
C GLU A 19 0.28 -2.03 17.05
N ILE A 20 -0.29 -1.89 15.86
CA ILE A 20 -0.79 -0.60 15.40
C ILE A 20 -1.93 -0.27 16.34
N THR A 21 -1.66 0.57 17.34
CA THR A 21 -2.70 1.34 17.99
C THR A 21 -3.32 2.20 16.89
N TRP A 22 -4.33 1.64 16.24
CA TRP A 22 -5.33 2.38 15.49
C TRP A 22 -5.64 3.62 16.33
N ARG A 23 -5.41 4.81 15.79
CA ARG A 23 -5.97 6.03 16.41
C ARG A 23 -7.48 6.05 16.16
N ARG A 24 -8.18 4.99 16.59
CA ARG A 24 -9.63 4.94 16.65
C ARG A 24 -10.09 6.24 17.31
N GLY A 25 -10.96 6.98 16.63
CA GLY A 25 -11.51 8.21 17.18
C GLY A 25 -10.67 9.48 17.01
N LYS A 26 -9.54 9.48 16.26
CA LYS A 26 -8.92 10.77 15.87
C LYS A 26 -9.77 11.52 14.83
N TYR A 27 -10.53 10.81 14.00
CA TYR A 27 -11.41 11.37 12.98
C TYR A 27 -12.81 10.74 13.04
N PRO A 28 -13.54 10.88 14.17
CA PRO A 28 -14.74 10.10 14.44
C PRO A 28 -15.87 10.35 13.43
N LYS A 29 -15.96 11.57 12.87
CA LYS A 29 -16.93 11.88 11.80
C LYS A 29 -16.63 11.14 10.49
N GLN A 30 -15.35 10.98 10.15
CA GLN A 30 -14.94 10.25 8.94
C GLN A 30 -15.12 8.74 9.13
N ASP A 31 -14.83 8.23 10.34
CA ASP A 31 -15.05 6.83 10.70
C ASP A 31 -16.56 6.50 10.64
N ALA A 32 -17.42 7.32 11.26
CA ALA A 32 -18.86 7.11 11.24
C ALA A 32 -19.45 7.14 9.82
N ALA A 33 -19.04 8.09 8.97
CA ALA A 33 -19.49 8.15 7.58
C ALA A 33 -19.01 6.94 6.76
N LEU A 34 -17.78 6.46 7.01
CA LEU A 34 -17.26 5.26 6.36
C LEU A 34 -18.01 4.00 6.80
N GLU A 35 -18.33 3.90 8.09
CA GLU A 35 -19.11 2.80 8.67
C GLU A 35 -20.53 2.77 8.12
N GLU A 36 -21.20 3.92 8.07
CA GLU A 36 -22.53 4.04 7.45
C GLU A 36 -22.50 3.61 5.98
N ARG A 37 -21.51 4.06 5.20
CA ARG A 37 -21.35 3.68 3.79
C ARG A 37 -21.13 2.17 3.66
N TRP A 38 -20.27 1.59 4.50
CA TRP A 38 -19.99 0.16 4.50
C TRP A 38 -21.22 -0.69 4.84
N VAL A 39 -21.94 -0.34 5.91
CA VAL A 39 -23.15 -1.03 6.34
C VAL A 39 -24.24 -0.94 5.27
N THR A 40 -24.43 0.24 4.68
CA THR A 40 -25.42 0.45 3.62
C THR A 40 -25.09 -0.37 2.38
N TYR A 41 -23.84 -0.34 1.94
CA TYR A 41 -23.37 -1.13 0.79
C TYR A 41 -23.52 -2.63 1.04
N ASN A 42 -23.19 -3.10 2.26
CA ASN A 42 -23.31 -4.51 2.64
C ASN A 42 -24.77 -4.99 2.69
N ARG A 43 -25.71 -4.15 3.14
CA ARG A 43 -27.14 -4.51 3.07
C ARG A 43 -27.64 -4.64 1.63
N ALA A 44 -27.16 -3.78 0.73
CA ALA A 44 -27.53 -3.82 -0.68
C ALA A 44 -26.82 -4.93 -1.46
N ASN A 45 -25.64 -5.38 -0.99
CA ASN A 45 -24.78 -6.36 -1.67
C ASN A 45 -24.32 -7.41 -0.64
N PRO A 46 -25.21 -8.32 -0.21
CA PRO A 46 -24.85 -9.37 0.73
C PRO A 46 -23.77 -10.27 0.11
N ARG A 47 -22.87 -10.80 0.94
CA ARG A 47 -21.84 -11.74 0.48
C ARG A 47 -22.51 -12.94 -0.20
N SER A 48 -22.13 -13.22 -1.44
CA SER A 48 -22.48 -14.46 -2.11
C SER A 48 -21.79 -15.65 -1.42
N GLU A 49 -22.47 -16.79 -1.31
CA GLU A 49 -21.90 -18.07 -0.84
C GLU A 49 -20.99 -18.70 -1.91
N THR A 50 -20.16 -17.90 -2.57
CA THR A 50 -19.22 -18.38 -3.57
C THR A 50 -18.12 -19.19 -2.87
N LYS A 51 -17.68 -20.29 -3.49
CA LYS A 51 -16.56 -21.10 -2.96
C LYS A 51 -15.35 -20.19 -2.73
N THR A 52 -14.91 -20.08 -1.49
CA THR A 52 -13.67 -19.36 -1.13
C THR A 52 -12.51 -20.04 -1.83
N VAL A 53 -11.83 -19.32 -2.71
CA VAL A 53 -10.60 -19.79 -3.35
C VAL A 53 -9.45 -19.32 -2.50
N GLN A 54 -8.51 -20.21 -2.16
CA GLN A 54 -7.29 -19.81 -1.47
C GLN A 54 -6.44 -18.96 -2.43
N ARG A 55 -6.18 -17.72 -2.06
CA ARG A 55 -5.36 -16.77 -2.80
C ARG A 55 -4.17 -16.28 -1.96
N GLY A 56 -3.13 -15.76 -2.61
CA GLY A 56 -1.97 -15.17 -1.98
C GLY A 56 -1.10 -14.40 -2.98
N LEU A 57 0.16 -14.14 -2.64
CA LEU A 57 1.10 -13.42 -3.51
C LEU A 57 1.31 -14.08 -4.87
N ASN A 58 1.18 -15.41 -4.95
CA ASN A 58 1.30 -16.14 -6.22
C ASN A 58 0.15 -15.82 -7.20
N ASP A 59 -0.96 -15.26 -6.70
CA ASP A 59 -2.12 -14.83 -7.48
C ASP A 59 -2.02 -13.39 -8.00
N CYS A 60 -0.92 -12.70 -7.67
CA CYS A 60 -0.66 -11.33 -8.09
C CYS A 60 0.31 -11.28 -9.28
N ASP A 61 -0.02 -10.46 -10.28
CA ASP A 61 0.94 -9.93 -11.24
C ASP A 61 1.68 -8.78 -10.56
N ILE A 62 2.94 -9.03 -10.18
CA ILE A 62 3.72 -8.13 -9.32
C ILE A 62 4.61 -7.24 -10.18
N HIS A 63 4.46 -5.95 -10.02
CA HIS A 63 5.27 -4.93 -10.67
C HIS A 63 5.94 -4.03 -9.63
N TYR A 64 7.14 -3.57 -9.92
CA TYR A 64 7.78 -2.52 -9.13
C TYR A 64 8.28 -1.37 -9.99
N ILE A 65 8.10 -0.14 -9.49
CA ILE A 65 8.52 1.10 -10.13
C ILE A 65 9.89 1.49 -9.56
N ASN A 66 10.87 1.66 -10.44
CA ASN A 66 12.24 2.02 -10.06
C ASN A 66 12.87 2.91 -11.13
N LEU A 67 13.50 4.00 -10.71
CA LEU A 67 14.29 4.85 -11.62
C LEU A 67 15.52 4.09 -12.12
N ALA A 68 15.86 4.22 -13.41
CA ALA A 68 17.00 3.56 -14.02
C ALA A 68 18.31 3.75 -13.24
N LYS A 69 18.54 4.98 -12.75
CA LYS A 69 19.73 5.38 -11.97
C LYS A 69 19.79 4.81 -10.54
N ARG A 70 18.68 4.30 -9.99
CA ARG A 70 18.57 3.82 -8.59
C ARG A 70 18.80 2.32 -8.48
N GLU A 71 20.00 1.90 -8.89
CA GLU A 71 20.44 0.50 -8.80
C GLU A 71 20.47 -0.01 -7.35
N ASP A 72 20.78 0.89 -6.40
CA ASP A 72 20.77 0.61 -4.97
C ASP A 72 19.39 0.19 -4.45
N ARG A 73 18.34 0.91 -4.85
CA ARG A 73 16.95 0.60 -4.47
C ARG A 73 16.44 -0.63 -5.21
N ARG A 74 16.83 -0.82 -6.48
CA ARG A 74 16.52 -2.04 -7.22
C ARG A 74 16.98 -3.30 -6.47
N GLN A 75 18.25 -3.32 -6.07
CA GLN A 75 18.80 -4.45 -5.31
C GLN A 75 18.12 -4.63 -3.95
N GLN A 76 17.63 -3.55 -3.32
CA GLN A 76 16.91 -3.64 -2.05
C GLN A 76 15.54 -4.29 -2.23
N ILE A 77 14.72 -3.81 -3.16
CA ILE A 77 13.37 -4.37 -3.37
C ILE A 77 13.42 -5.82 -3.85
N GLU A 78 14.38 -6.18 -4.69
CA GLU A 78 14.56 -7.57 -5.16
C GLU A 78 14.96 -8.51 -4.02
N LYS A 79 15.76 -8.06 -3.05
CA LYS A 79 16.04 -8.82 -1.83
C LYS A 79 14.82 -9.01 -0.95
N GLU A 80 13.97 -7.99 -0.83
CA GLU A 80 12.71 -8.10 -0.09
C GLU A 80 11.73 -9.07 -0.78
N PHE A 81 11.65 -9.06 -2.11
CA PHE A 81 10.88 -10.05 -2.88
C PHE A 81 11.40 -11.47 -2.66
N ALA A 82 12.72 -11.69 -2.73
CA ALA A 82 13.31 -12.98 -2.44
C ALA A 82 12.98 -13.46 -1.01
N LYS A 83 13.09 -12.57 -0.01
CA LYS A 83 12.72 -12.84 1.39
C LYS A 83 11.23 -13.23 1.53
N ALA A 84 10.34 -12.62 0.74
CA ALA A 84 8.91 -12.94 0.72
C ALA A 84 8.57 -14.18 -0.14
N GLY A 85 9.56 -14.82 -0.77
CA GLY A 85 9.34 -15.96 -1.67
C GLY A 85 8.62 -15.56 -2.97
N ILE A 86 8.83 -14.33 -3.44
CA ILE A 86 8.33 -13.83 -4.72
C ILE A 86 9.43 -14.05 -5.76
N SER A 87 9.20 -14.96 -6.70
CA SER A 87 10.14 -15.30 -7.78
C SER A 87 9.78 -14.71 -9.14
N HIS A 88 8.56 -14.18 -9.29
CA HIS A 88 8.06 -13.61 -10.54
C HIS A 88 7.58 -12.18 -10.29
N TYR A 89 8.23 -11.23 -10.95
CA TYR A 89 7.90 -9.82 -10.91
C TYR A 89 8.42 -9.12 -12.16
N ALA A 90 7.83 -7.97 -12.50
CA ALA A 90 8.27 -7.12 -13.59
C ALA A 90 8.75 -5.77 -13.08
N ARG A 91 9.95 -5.35 -13.50
CA ARG A 91 10.43 -3.99 -13.30
C ARG A 91 9.75 -3.07 -14.30
N PHE A 92 9.17 -1.98 -13.80
CA PHE A 92 8.77 -0.84 -14.60
C PHE A 92 9.80 0.27 -14.42
N GLU A 93 10.41 0.72 -15.51
CA GLU A 93 11.35 1.84 -15.48
C GLU A 93 10.59 3.14 -15.23
N ALA A 94 10.82 3.74 -14.06
CA ALA A 94 10.14 4.96 -13.65
C ALA A 94 10.54 6.14 -14.56
N ARG A 95 9.59 7.04 -14.79
CA ARG A 95 9.77 8.29 -15.52
C ARG A 95 10.49 9.30 -14.63
N GLU A 96 11.72 9.64 -15.00
CA GLU A 96 12.45 10.70 -14.35
C GLU A 96 11.90 12.07 -14.75
N ASN A 97 11.77 12.96 -13.76
CA ASN A 97 11.34 14.34 -13.96
C ASN A 97 11.99 15.23 -12.90
N GLU A 98 12.29 16.48 -13.26
CA GLU A 98 12.82 17.48 -12.31
C GLU A 98 11.89 17.66 -11.11
N ARG A 99 10.59 17.68 -11.36
CA ARG A 99 9.56 17.61 -10.32
C ARG A 99 9.16 16.16 -10.11
N GLY A 100 9.79 15.50 -9.15
CA GLY A 100 9.62 14.05 -8.94
C GLY A 100 8.18 13.58 -8.71
N SER A 101 7.25 14.43 -8.25
CA SER A 101 5.82 14.10 -8.17
C SER A 101 5.16 13.92 -9.56
N ILE A 102 5.59 14.67 -10.58
CA ILE A 102 5.15 14.47 -11.97
C ILE A 102 5.65 13.12 -12.47
N GLY A 103 6.94 12.82 -12.26
CA GLY A 103 7.53 11.54 -12.64
C GLY A 103 6.86 10.35 -11.95
N CYS A 104 6.53 10.49 -10.66
CA CYS A 104 5.76 9.51 -9.90
C CYS A 104 4.36 9.29 -10.50
N ALA A 105 3.59 10.37 -10.73
CA ALA A 105 2.26 10.28 -11.32
C ALA A 105 2.29 9.60 -12.70
N GLN A 106 3.23 10.03 -13.55
CA GLN A 106 3.42 9.47 -14.88
C GLN A 106 3.79 7.98 -14.83
N SER A 107 4.67 7.58 -13.93
CA SER A 107 5.12 6.19 -13.78
C SER A 107 3.98 5.26 -13.36
N HIS A 108 3.17 5.68 -12.38
CA HIS A 108 2.02 4.88 -11.93
C HIS A 108 0.95 4.77 -13.03
N ARG A 109 0.64 5.88 -13.72
CA ARG A 109 -0.29 5.88 -14.86
C ARG A 109 0.19 4.94 -15.96
N ASP A 110 1.44 5.10 -16.42
CA ASP A 110 2.00 4.32 -17.53
C ASP A 110 2.08 2.83 -17.18
N LEU A 111 2.43 2.49 -15.93
CA LEU A 111 2.41 1.11 -15.45
C LEU A 111 1.02 0.52 -15.54
N ILE A 112 0.00 1.19 -14.99
CA ILE A 112 -1.38 0.67 -15.03
C ILE A 112 -1.89 0.57 -16.47
N ALA A 113 -1.53 1.53 -17.34
CA ALA A 113 -1.88 1.45 -18.76
C ALA A 113 -1.19 0.28 -19.50
N SER A 114 -0.07 -0.20 -18.98
CA SER A 114 0.69 -1.32 -19.58
C SER A 114 0.25 -2.71 -19.10
N VAL A 115 -0.45 -2.81 -17.96
CA VAL A 115 -0.95 -4.11 -17.49
C VAL A 115 -2.19 -4.51 -18.28
N THR A 116 -2.33 -5.80 -18.56
CA THR A 116 -3.55 -6.37 -19.14
C THR A 116 -4.32 -7.05 -18.03
N PRO A 117 -5.42 -6.46 -17.53
CA PRO A 117 -6.16 -7.03 -16.41
C PRO A 117 -6.75 -8.40 -16.78
N HIS A 118 -6.58 -9.39 -15.92
CA HIS A 118 -7.17 -10.72 -16.07
C HIS A 118 -8.16 -10.98 -14.92
N PRO A 119 -9.40 -11.44 -15.17
CA PRO A 119 -10.42 -11.62 -14.13
C PRO A 119 -9.96 -12.43 -12.91
N ASP A 120 -9.13 -13.44 -13.15
CA ASP A 120 -8.62 -14.33 -12.10
C ASP A 120 -7.30 -13.85 -11.46
N ARG A 121 -6.75 -12.71 -11.86
CA ARG A 121 -5.48 -12.18 -11.33
C ARG A 121 -5.70 -10.87 -10.60
N LEU A 122 -4.86 -10.64 -9.60
CA LEU A 122 -4.72 -9.33 -8.97
C LEU A 122 -3.48 -8.65 -9.51
N THR A 123 -3.43 -7.33 -9.51
CA THR A 123 -2.20 -6.60 -9.85
C THR A 123 -1.63 -5.94 -8.61
N MET A 124 -0.37 -6.21 -8.32
CA MET A 124 0.37 -5.61 -7.21
C MET A 124 1.39 -4.64 -7.75
N VAL A 125 1.38 -3.40 -7.23
CA VAL A 125 2.34 -2.36 -7.60
C VAL A 125 3.13 -1.95 -6.37
N CYS A 126 4.44 -1.98 -6.48
CA CYS A 126 5.38 -1.54 -5.45
C CYS A 126 6.25 -0.37 -5.93
N GLU A 127 6.53 0.58 -5.05
CA GLU A 127 7.69 1.46 -5.15
C GLU A 127 8.93 0.68 -4.66
N ASP A 128 10.09 0.98 -5.22
CA ASP A 128 11.38 0.35 -4.93
C ASP A 128 11.98 0.65 -3.55
N ASP A 129 11.32 1.48 -2.72
CA ASP A 129 11.66 1.62 -1.30
C ASP A 129 10.76 0.81 -0.35
N CYS A 130 9.98 -0.15 -0.85
CA CYS A 130 9.23 -1.04 0.02
C CYS A 130 10.14 -1.96 0.86
N GLU A 131 9.73 -2.20 2.10
CA GLU A 131 10.35 -3.13 3.05
C GLU A 131 9.26 -4.02 3.66
N PHE A 132 9.46 -5.34 3.64
CA PHE A 132 8.49 -6.32 4.12
C PHE A 132 8.69 -6.56 5.63
N LEU A 133 7.63 -6.28 6.40
CA LEU A 133 7.58 -6.42 7.86
C LEU A 133 6.87 -7.71 8.28
N ALA A 134 5.82 -8.09 7.55
CA ALA A 134 5.06 -9.30 7.79
C ALA A 134 5.68 -10.51 7.08
N SER A 135 5.43 -11.69 7.65
CA SER A 135 5.77 -12.97 7.03
C SER A 135 4.94 -13.22 5.77
N ARG A 136 5.42 -14.12 4.91
CA ARG A 136 4.69 -14.58 3.72
C ARG A 136 3.27 -15.04 4.05
N ALA A 137 3.09 -15.82 5.11
CA ALA A 137 1.78 -16.34 5.51
C ALA A 137 0.81 -15.23 5.91
N GLU A 138 1.27 -14.19 6.62
CA GLU A 138 0.44 -13.05 7.01
C GLU A 138 0.01 -12.22 5.79
N ILE A 139 0.92 -12.03 4.82
CA ILE A 139 0.60 -11.31 3.57
C ILE A 139 -0.41 -12.10 2.75
N ASP A 140 -0.19 -13.42 2.59
CA ASP A 140 -1.11 -14.29 1.87
C ASP A 140 -2.50 -14.30 2.54
N ALA A 141 -2.57 -14.33 3.87
CA ALA A 141 -3.84 -14.25 4.59
C ALA A 141 -4.60 -12.93 4.31
N ALA A 142 -3.90 -11.79 4.29
CA ALA A 142 -4.50 -10.50 3.96
C ALA A 142 -4.98 -10.44 2.50
N ILE A 143 -4.18 -10.96 1.56
CA ILE A 143 -4.54 -11.05 0.14
C ILE A 143 -5.75 -11.97 -0.04
N ASN A 144 -5.77 -13.12 0.63
CA ASN A 144 -6.89 -14.06 0.59
C ASN A 144 -8.19 -13.41 1.06
N ALA A 145 -8.15 -12.72 2.20
CA ALA A 145 -9.32 -12.02 2.73
C ALA A 145 -9.80 -10.91 1.79
N PHE A 146 -8.88 -10.19 1.13
CA PHE A 146 -9.20 -9.14 0.18
C PHE A 146 -9.79 -9.68 -1.14
N ALA A 147 -9.17 -10.71 -1.69
CA ALA A 147 -9.56 -11.31 -2.96
C ALA A 147 -10.99 -11.87 -2.89
N ASN A 148 -11.32 -12.55 -1.79
CA ASN A 148 -12.63 -13.17 -1.57
C ASN A 148 -13.73 -12.19 -1.10
N ASP A 149 -13.43 -10.90 -0.93
CA ASP A 149 -14.44 -9.90 -0.56
C ASP A 149 -14.72 -8.95 -1.73
N GLU A 150 -15.72 -9.28 -2.55
CA GLU A 150 -16.11 -8.54 -3.77
C GLU A 150 -16.39 -7.05 -3.55
N ARG A 151 -16.70 -6.65 -2.31
CA ARG A 151 -16.97 -5.27 -1.93
C ARG A 151 -15.70 -4.41 -1.90
N LEU A 152 -14.53 -5.04 -1.80
CA LEU A 152 -13.22 -4.38 -1.74
C LEU A 152 -12.60 -4.28 -3.14
N SER A 153 -11.93 -3.16 -3.42
CA SER A 153 -11.36 -2.90 -4.77
C SER A 153 -9.84 -2.73 -4.77
N VAL A 154 -9.28 -2.19 -3.68
CA VAL A 154 -7.84 -1.98 -3.51
C VAL A 154 -7.42 -2.44 -2.11
N LEU A 155 -6.28 -3.10 -1.98
CA LEU A 155 -5.62 -3.46 -0.74
C LEU A 155 -4.26 -2.74 -0.65
N CYS A 156 -4.11 -1.86 0.33
CA CYS A 156 -2.84 -1.16 0.58
C CYS A 156 -2.01 -1.93 1.61
N LEU A 157 -0.91 -2.55 1.17
CA LEU A 157 0.00 -3.29 2.05
C LEU A 157 0.98 -2.37 2.79
N ALA A 158 1.34 -1.25 2.17
CA ALA A 158 2.01 -0.12 2.79
C ALA A 158 1.05 1.08 2.77
N TYR A 159 0.82 1.71 3.92
CA TYR A 159 -0.22 2.73 4.03
C TYR A 159 0.09 3.84 5.04
N ALA A 160 -0.48 5.01 4.83
CA ALA A 160 -0.54 6.08 5.81
C ALA A 160 -2.01 6.45 6.05
N ALA A 161 -2.69 5.69 6.92
CA ALA A 161 -4.10 5.88 7.22
C ALA A 161 -4.32 6.96 8.29
N LYS A 162 -5.25 7.87 8.05
CA LYS A 162 -5.70 8.82 9.09
C LYS A 162 -6.91 8.33 9.87
N ASN A 163 -7.80 7.60 9.21
CA ASN A 163 -9.05 7.08 9.74
C ASN A 163 -9.20 5.59 9.37
N GLY A 164 -10.19 4.90 9.90
CA GLY A 164 -10.56 3.56 9.45
C GLY A 164 -11.36 2.75 10.46
N ILE A 165 -11.99 1.70 9.93
CA ILE A 165 -12.82 0.77 10.69
C ILE A 165 -12.42 -0.67 10.36
N GLY A 166 -12.39 -1.54 11.37
CA GLY A 166 -12.19 -2.97 11.18
C GLY A 166 -13.40 -3.60 10.50
N ILE A 167 -13.15 -4.47 9.53
CA ILE A 167 -14.21 -5.23 8.82
C ILE A 167 -14.03 -6.76 8.98
N SER A 168 -12.89 -7.19 9.50
CA SER A 168 -12.58 -8.54 9.95
C SER A 168 -11.36 -8.53 10.87
N ASP A 169 -10.94 -9.70 11.35
CA ASP A 169 -9.70 -9.85 12.14
C ASP A 169 -8.43 -9.59 11.31
N LEU A 170 -8.53 -9.68 9.98
CA LEU A 170 -7.40 -9.50 9.07
C LEU A 170 -7.39 -8.13 8.40
N LEU A 171 -8.55 -7.54 8.16
CA LEU A 171 -8.70 -6.34 7.34
C LEU A 171 -9.49 -5.23 8.03
N ALA A 172 -9.08 -4.02 7.74
CA ALA A 172 -9.84 -2.80 7.95
C ALA A 172 -10.01 -2.05 6.62
N ILE A 173 -10.91 -1.07 6.60
CA ILE A 173 -11.06 -0.13 5.49
C ILE A 173 -10.79 1.30 5.97
N SER A 174 -10.36 2.15 5.04
CA SER A 174 -10.11 3.57 5.29
C SER A 174 -10.57 4.42 4.11
N SER A 175 -10.89 5.69 4.38
CA SER A 175 -11.26 6.70 3.38
C SER A 175 -10.29 7.88 3.34
N ASN A 176 -9.16 7.75 4.03
CA ASN A 176 -8.11 8.75 4.11
C ASN A 176 -6.73 8.08 4.19
N LEU A 177 -6.49 7.20 3.22
CA LEU A 177 -5.20 6.60 2.96
C LEU A 177 -4.34 7.55 2.14
N LYS A 178 -3.11 7.70 2.59
CA LYS A 178 -2.01 8.36 1.90
C LYS A 178 -0.92 7.31 1.64
N THR A 179 0.00 7.61 0.73
CA THR A 179 1.03 6.72 0.18
C THR A 179 0.54 5.70 -0.85
N THR A 180 1.24 5.62 -1.99
CA THR A 180 1.07 4.65 -3.08
C THR A 180 2.18 3.61 -3.14
N ALA A 181 2.96 3.48 -2.05
CA ALA A 181 4.17 2.65 -2.00
C ALA A 181 3.91 1.18 -2.30
N CYS A 182 2.84 0.58 -1.77
CA CYS A 182 2.47 -0.78 -2.15
C CYS A 182 0.97 -1.01 -2.05
N TYR A 183 0.36 -1.30 -3.19
CA TYR A 183 -1.07 -1.60 -3.28
C TYR A 183 -1.34 -2.73 -4.26
N ILE A 184 -2.43 -3.44 -4.02
CA ILE A 184 -2.98 -4.50 -4.84
C ILE A 184 -4.36 -4.06 -5.29
N PHE A 185 -4.70 -4.23 -6.56
CA PHE A 185 -6.02 -3.87 -7.07
C PHE A 185 -6.65 -5.01 -7.87
N LYS A 186 -7.99 -5.03 -7.86
CA LYS A 186 -8.79 -5.93 -8.69
C LYS A 186 -8.93 -5.37 -10.12
N PRO A 187 -9.07 -6.23 -11.14
CA PRO A 187 -9.21 -5.79 -12.53
C PRO A 187 -10.25 -4.68 -12.76
N ALA A 188 -11.39 -4.77 -12.06
CA ALA A 188 -12.50 -3.83 -12.21
C ALA A 188 -12.21 -2.37 -11.83
N VAL A 189 -11.09 -2.07 -11.15
CA VAL A 189 -10.72 -0.69 -10.77
C VAL A 189 -9.50 -0.16 -11.55
N ALA A 190 -8.98 -0.93 -12.51
CA ALA A 190 -7.77 -0.58 -13.25
C ALA A 190 -7.91 0.74 -14.03
N ASP A 191 -8.99 0.90 -14.80
CA ASP A 191 -9.23 2.11 -15.60
C ASP A 191 -9.42 3.36 -14.71
N ASP A 192 -10.19 3.25 -13.63
CA ASP A 192 -10.39 4.37 -12.70
C ASP A 192 -9.09 4.76 -11.97
N LEU A 193 -8.21 3.79 -11.65
CA LEU A 193 -6.88 4.07 -11.10
C LEU A 193 -6.00 4.80 -12.12
N ARG A 194 -5.98 4.32 -13.38
CA ARG A 194 -5.24 4.97 -14.48
C ARG A 194 -5.69 6.41 -14.65
N ASP A 195 -7.00 6.63 -14.75
CA ASP A 195 -7.56 7.95 -15.01
C ASP A 195 -7.31 8.91 -13.83
N CYS A 196 -7.38 8.41 -12.59
CA CYS A 196 -7.01 9.19 -11.41
C CYS A 196 -5.54 9.64 -11.43
N PHE A 197 -4.62 8.76 -11.84
CA PHE A 197 -3.20 9.09 -11.93
C PHE A 197 -2.87 9.96 -13.15
N ASP A 198 -3.60 9.82 -14.25
CA ASP A 198 -3.50 10.72 -15.39
C ASP A 198 -3.97 12.14 -15.06
N GLU A 199 -5.08 12.28 -14.32
CA GLU A 199 -5.53 13.58 -13.80
C GLU A 199 -4.45 14.21 -12.90
N SER A 200 -3.85 13.43 -12.00
CA SER A 200 -2.74 13.86 -11.15
C SER A 200 -1.56 14.35 -11.99
N PHE A 201 -1.14 13.59 -13.00
CA PHE A 201 -0.07 13.95 -13.91
C PHE A 201 -0.36 15.28 -14.62
N HIS A 202 -1.56 15.45 -15.18
CA HIS A 202 -1.94 16.67 -15.90
C HIS A 202 -1.95 17.90 -14.98
N ARG A 203 -2.53 17.79 -13.79
CA ARG A 203 -2.61 18.90 -12.83
C ARG A 203 -1.23 19.32 -12.32
N LEU A 204 -0.37 18.36 -12.01
CA LEU A 204 1.01 18.65 -11.62
C LEU A 204 1.80 19.30 -12.75
N SER A 205 1.60 18.82 -13.99
CA SER A 205 2.23 19.38 -15.20
C SER A 205 1.77 20.81 -15.50
N GLN A 206 0.56 21.18 -15.11
CA GLN A 206 0.03 22.55 -15.16
C GLN A 206 0.50 23.44 -13.99
N GLY A 207 1.41 22.94 -13.14
CA GLY A 207 2.00 23.71 -12.04
C GLY A 207 1.21 23.67 -10.73
N GLU A 208 0.14 22.87 -10.63
CA GLU A 208 -0.57 22.72 -9.36
C GLU A 208 0.33 22.07 -8.30
N ARG A 209 0.19 22.43 -7.03
CA ARG A 209 1.06 22.00 -5.92
C ARG A 209 0.86 20.53 -5.53
N ASP A 210 1.93 19.86 -5.09
CA ASP A 210 1.89 18.43 -4.68
C ASP A 210 0.83 18.15 -3.62
N LYS A 211 0.69 19.06 -2.65
CA LYS A 211 -0.28 18.92 -1.55
C LYS A 211 -1.75 18.84 -1.99
N THR A 212 -2.06 19.16 -3.25
CA THR A 212 -3.39 19.04 -3.84
C THR A 212 -3.43 18.06 -5.01
N ALA A 213 -2.36 17.97 -5.80
CA ALA A 213 -2.34 17.23 -7.05
C ALA A 213 -1.52 15.93 -7.06
N ALA A 214 -0.73 15.60 -6.04
CA ALA A 214 0.02 14.32 -5.99
C ALA A 214 -0.91 13.10 -5.98
N ILE A 215 -0.47 11.96 -6.53
CA ILE A 215 -1.29 10.75 -6.68
C ILE A 215 -1.86 10.25 -5.34
N ASP A 216 -1.06 10.31 -4.28
CA ASP A 216 -1.43 9.88 -2.93
C ASP A 216 -2.39 10.86 -2.22
N VAL A 217 -2.63 12.02 -2.82
CA VAL A 217 -3.68 12.97 -2.45
C VAL A 217 -4.92 12.78 -3.32
N ARG A 218 -4.74 12.64 -4.64
CA ARG A 218 -5.85 12.55 -5.63
C ARG A 218 -6.64 11.25 -5.50
N TRP A 219 -5.98 10.12 -5.25
CA TRP A 219 -6.66 8.83 -5.12
C TRP A 219 -7.63 8.73 -3.93
N ARG A 220 -7.69 9.75 -3.07
CA ARG A 220 -8.75 9.88 -2.06
C ARG A 220 -10.13 9.98 -2.71
N ASP A 221 -10.22 10.54 -3.90
CA ASP A 221 -11.48 10.64 -4.64
C ASP A 221 -11.96 9.23 -5.04
N LEU A 222 -11.04 8.32 -5.39
CA LEU A 222 -11.36 6.90 -5.58
C LEU A 222 -11.78 6.21 -4.28
N GLN A 223 -11.25 6.60 -3.12
CA GLN A 223 -11.68 6.05 -1.83
C GLN A 223 -13.14 6.44 -1.48
N ALA A 224 -13.69 7.49 -2.11
CA ALA A 224 -15.11 7.84 -2.00
C ALA A 224 -16.01 6.98 -2.92
N LYS A 225 -15.46 6.45 -4.02
CA LYS A 225 -16.15 5.54 -4.96
C LYS A 225 -16.02 4.07 -4.56
N TYR A 226 -14.85 3.68 -4.06
CA TYR A 226 -14.48 2.29 -3.75
C TYR A 226 -14.13 2.10 -2.28
N PHE A 227 -14.07 0.84 -1.84
CA PHE A 227 -13.53 0.49 -0.54
C PHE A 227 -12.08 0.06 -0.67
N PHE A 228 -11.20 0.81 0.01
CA PHE A 228 -9.79 0.52 0.13
C PHE A 228 -9.56 -0.19 1.46
N ALA A 229 -8.98 -1.39 1.38
CA ALA A 229 -8.63 -2.21 2.51
C ALA A 229 -7.16 -2.01 2.91
N LEU A 230 -6.88 -2.32 4.17
CA LEU A 230 -5.54 -2.44 4.71
C LEU A 230 -5.50 -3.60 5.71
N PRO A 231 -4.37 -4.31 5.83
CA PRO A 231 -4.23 -5.33 6.85
C PRO A 231 -4.21 -4.68 8.25
N ILE A 232 -4.78 -5.35 9.24
CA ILE A 232 -4.76 -4.88 10.64
C ILE A 232 -3.32 -4.78 11.15
N LYS A 233 -2.49 -5.78 10.83
CA LYS A 233 -1.04 -5.76 11.01
C LYS A 233 -0.38 -5.27 9.72
N ARG A 234 0.35 -4.16 9.80
CA ARG A 234 1.04 -3.58 8.63
C ARG A 234 2.00 -4.57 8.01
N ALA A 235 1.80 -4.83 6.72
CA ALA A 235 2.59 -5.78 5.97
C ALA A 235 3.91 -5.17 5.49
N LEU A 236 3.85 -3.95 4.95
CA LEU A 236 5.00 -3.25 4.35
C LEU A 236 5.11 -1.81 4.87
N ARG A 237 6.32 -1.25 4.79
CA ARG A 237 6.58 0.18 4.98
C ARG A 237 7.50 0.73 3.89
N GLN A 238 7.56 2.06 3.79
CA GLN A 238 8.61 2.74 3.02
C GLN A 238 9.91 2.77 3.86
N ARG A 239 11.00 2.28 3.28
CA ARG A 239 12.33 2.25 3.90
C ARG A 239 12.82 3.68 4.15
N ARG A 240 13.51 3.88 5.27
CA ARG A 240 14.25 5.12 5.53
C ARG A 240 15.35 5.26 4.49
N SER A 241 15.20 6.22 3.57
CA SER A 241 16.15 6.40 2.48
C SER A 241 16.09 7.83 1.92
N TYR A 242 16.90 8.12 0.91
CA TYR A 242 16.76 9.33 0.10
C TYR A 242 15.64 9.15 -0.94
N SER A 243 14.71 10.10 -0.98
CA SER A 243 13.61 10.13 -1.92
C SER A 243 13.88 11.16 -3.03
N ASP A 244 13.93 10.69 -4.27
CA ASP A 244 14.00 11.54 -5.48
C ASP A 244 12.71 12.36 -5.68
N ILE A 245 11.58 11.92 -5.12
CA ILE A 245 10.30 12.66 -5.21
C ILE A 245 10.34 13.96 -4.41
N VAL A 246 10.86 13.89 -3.18
CA VAL A 246 10.94 15.07 -2.29
C VAL A 246 12.36 15.65 -2.15
N ASN A 247 13.31 15.09 -2.90
CA ASN A 247 14.72 15.50 -2.99
C ASN A 247 15.45 15.60 -1.63
N ARG A 248 15.18 14.66 -0.71
CA ARG A 248 15.79 14.62 0.63
C ARG A 248 15.74 13.24 1.27
N LYS A 249 16.50 13.06 2.35
CA LYS A 249 16.33 11.91 3.25
C LYS A 249 14.96 11.99 3.92
N VAL A 250 14.19 10.92 3.80
CA VAL A 250 12.86 10.79 4.38
C VAL A 250 12.85 9.70 5.43
N PHE A 251 12.16 10.00 6.52
CA PHE A 251 11.71 9.00 7.46
C PHE A 251 10.21 9.17 7.65
N TYR A 252 9.46 8.42 6.86
CA TYR A 252 8.02 8.33 7.01
C TYR A 252 7.73 7.60 8.32
N ARG A 253 7.26 8.34 9.35
CA ARG A 253 6.81 7.79 10.64
C ARG A 253 5.40 7.23 10.50
N VAL A 254 5.23 6.26 9.63
CA VAL A 254 3.96 5.56 9.38
C VAL A 254 4.08 4.10 9.71
#